data_AF-A0A1M5HA99-F1
#
_entry.id   AF-A0A1M5HA99-F1
#
_cell.length_a   1.000
_cell.length_b   1.000
_cell.length_c   1.000
_cell.angle_alpha   90.00
_cell.angle_beta   90.00
_cell.angle_gamma   90.00
#
_symmetry.space_group_name_H-M   'P 1'
#
loop_
_entity.id
_entity.type
_entity.pdbx_description
1 polymer ?
#
loop_
_entity_poly.entity_id
_entity_poly.type
_entity_poly.pdbx_seq_one_letter_code
_entity_poly.pdbx_strand_id
1 'polypeptide(L)'
;MLLLGLTDREMTFITEISKGLFPLLAAMTGAYLTYRFQKRDKIRDHLYGYKVKAYSKIAKTIHDIKNNYSYACGDILGNELPLQDYKTPVEVYDLFNNVSSEDALYLTKITLKDIDDFAKKIYWSASLTNKTETDQDLIKREDLIGNYEEMISECDVFISKLQKELKIDKLHESNKTFLETTKNLFNKKNIAP
;
A
#
# COMPACT_ATOMS: atom_id res chain seq x y z
N MET A 1 -11.67 62.04 28.28
CA MET A 1 -12.35 61.77 27.00
C MET A 1 -11.62 62.58 25.93
N LEU A 2 -10.64 61.99 25.25
CA LEU A 2 -9.86 62.67 24.22
C LEU A 2 -10.69 62.70 22.94
N LEU A 3 -11.53 63.72 22.81
CA LEU A 3 -12.12 64.09 21.53
C LEU A 3 -10.98 64.66 20.68
N LEU A 4 -10.45 63.85 19.78
CA LEU A 4 -9.58 64.30 18.71
C LEU A 4 -10.37 65.31 17.87
N GLY A 5 -10.20 66.59 18.16
CA GLY A 5 -10.75 67.69 17.38
C GLY A 5 -10.01 67.78 16.04
N LEU A 6 -10.31 66.84 15.15
CA LEU A 6 -9.84 66.85 13.78
C LEU A 6 -10.62 67.91 12.99
N THR A 7 -9.89 68.74 12.24
CA THR A 7 -10.51 69.67 11.30
C THR A 7 -11.13 68.91 10.12
N ASP A 8 -12.13 69.50 9.45
CA ASP A 8 -12.82 68.85 8.31
C ASP A 8 -11.85 68.39 7.21
N ARG A 9 -10.74 69.12 7.01
CA ARG A 9 -9.67 68.77 6.06
C ARG A 9 -8.88 67.53 6.49
N GLU A 10 -8.57 67.40 7.78
CA GLU A 10 -7.86 66.23 8.29
C GLU A 10 -8.76 64.99 8.26
N MET A 11 -10.06 65.17 8.54
CA MET A 11 -11.03 64.08 8.46
C MET A 11 -11.20 63.60 7.00
N THR A 12 -11.30 64.51 6.03
CA THR A 12 -11.37 64.15 4.60
C THR A 12 -10.10 63.46 4.12
N PHE A 13 -8.91 63.95 4.49
CA PHE A 13 -7.63 63.34 4.14
C PHE A 13 -7.46 61.91 4.68
N ILE A 14 -7.81 61.67 5.95
CA ILE A 14 -7.79 60.32 6.54
C ILE A 14 -8.80 59.41 5.83
N THR A 15 -9.95 59.95 5.45
CA THR A 15 -10.99 59.19 4.73
C THR A 15 -10.53 58.81 3.31
N GLU A 16 -9.83 59.69 2.61
CA GLU A 16 -9.27 59.39 1.29
C GLU A 16 -8.12 58.38 1.35
N ILE A 17 -7.21 58.50 2.32
CA ILE A 17 -6.12 57.54 2.49
C ILE A 17 -6.66 56.17 2.89
N SER A 18 -7.60 56.11 3.84
CA SER A 18 -8.18 54.84 4.30
C SER A 18 -8.93 54.11 3.19
N LYS A 19 -9.60 54.82 2.28
CA LYS A 19 -10.22 54.24 1.07
C LYS A 19 -9.23 53.55 0.14
N GLY A 20 -7.96 53.96 0.10
CA GLY A 20 -6.92 53.27 -0.67
C GLY A 20 -6.20 52.18 0.13
N LEU A 21 -5.91 52.47 1.40
CA LEU A 21 -5.11 51.61 2.27
C LEU A 21 -5.85 50.33 2.67
N PHE A 22 -7.14 50.42 3.05
CA PHE A 22 -7.89 49.24 3.48
C PHE A 22 -8.10 48.22 2.36
N PRO A 23 -8.50 48.59 1.13
CA PRO A 23 -8.57 47.64 0.02
C PRO A 23 -7.22 47.03 -0.32
N LEU A 24 -6.12 47.80 -0.23
CA LEU A 24 -4.78 47.30 -0.48
C LEU A 24 -4.36 46.26 0.56
N LEU A 25 -4.58 46.53 1.85
CA LEU A 25 -4.31 45.57 2.93
C LEU A 25 -5.23 44.33 2.84
N ALA A 26 -6.50 44.51 2.46
CA ALA A 26 -7.43 43.41 2.22
C ALA A 26 -6.98 42.54 1.03
N ALA A 27 -6.51 43.14 -0.06
CA ALA A 27 -5.97 42.42 -1.21
C ALA A 27 -4.68 41.67 -0.85
N MET A 28 -3.75 42.29 -0.12
CA MET A 28 -2.51 41.66 0.33
C MET A 28 -2.77 40.49 1.28
N THR A 29 -3.68 40.65 2.25
CA THR A 29 -4.05 39.57 3.17
C THR A 29 -4.79 38.44 2.46
N GLY A 30 -5.69 38.76 1.52
CA GLY A 30 -6.36 37.78 0.67
C GLY A 30 -5.38 36.98 -0.20
N ALA A 31 -4.43 37.65 -0.83
CA ALA A 31 -3.37 37.01 -1.62
C ALA A 31 -2.46 36.12 -0.76
N TYR A 32 -2.06 36.60 0.43
CA TYR A 32 -1.23 35.84 1.36
C TYR A 32 -1.94 34.58 1.87
N LEU A 33 -3.21 34.69 2.28
CA LEU A 33 -4.01 33.55 2.72
C LEU A 33 -4.18 32.54 1.58
N THR A 34 -4.51 33.02 0.39
CA THR A 34 -4.65 32.17 -0.81
C THR A 34 -3.36 31.41 -1.10
N TYR A 35 -2.22 32.10 -1.11
CA TYR A 35 -0.91 31.47 -1.27
C TYR A 35 -0.63 30.41 -0.21
N ARG A 36 -0.93 30.70 1.06
CA ARG A 36 -0.73 29.76 2.17
C ARG A 36 -1.61 28.52 2.05
N PHE A 37 -2.87 28.68 1.67
CA PHE A 37 -3.77 27.55 1.43
C PHE A 37 -3.32 26.71 0.24
N GLN A 38 -3.00 27.34 -0.90
CA GLN A 38 -2.47 26.63 -2.07
C GLN A 38 -1.19 25.86 -1.77
N LYS A 39 -0.26 26.45 -1.00
CA LYS A 39 0.97 25.77 -0.58
C LYS A 39 0.65 24.55 0.30
N ARG A 40 -0.27 24.69 1.24
CA ARG A 40 -0.70 23.59 2.12
C ARG A 40 -1.35 22.47 1.32
N ASP A 41 -2.24 22.81 0.38
CA ASP A 41 -2.92 21.83 -0.47
C ASP A 41 -1.93 21.08 -1.35
N LYS A 42 -0.97 21.77 -2.00
CA LYS A 42 0.09 21.12 -2.77
C LYS A 42 0.92 20.14 -1.93
N ILE A 43 1.28 20.52 -0.70
CA ILE A 43 2.03 19.63 0.20
C ILE A 43 1.18 18.40 0.57
N ARG A 44 -0.10 18.61 0.89
CA ARG A 44 -1.02 17.51 1.21
C ARG A 44 -1.16 16.55 0.04
N ASP A 45 -1.36 17.07 -1.16
CA ASP A 45 -1.53 16.25 -2.36
C ASP A 45 -0.25 15.48 -2.70
N HIS A 46 0.92 16.10 -2.50
CA HIS A 46 2.20 15.40 -2.63
C HIS A 46 2.34 14.25 -1.63
N LEU A 47 2.05 14.49 -0.34
CA LEU A 47 2.10 13.47 0.70
C LEU A 47 1.10 12.34 0.44
N TYR A 48 -0.09 12.66 -0.06
CA TYR A 48 -1.07 11.66 -0.48
C TYR A 48 -0.54 10.82 -1.65
N GLY A 49 0.11 11.45 -2.63
CA GLY A 49 0.76 10.75 -3.74
C GLY A 49 1.84 9.77 -3.28
N TYR A 50 2.69 10.16 -2.32
CA TYR A 50 3.68 9.26 -1.72
C TYR A 50 3.04 8.11 -0.97
N LYS A 51 1.97 8.38 -0.20
CA LYS A 51 1.20 7.32 0.46
C LYS A 51 0.63 6.32 -0.53
N VAL A 52 -0.03 6.77 -1.60
CA VAL A 52 -0.58 5.86 -2.62
C VAL A 52 0.52 5.03 -3.29
N LYS A 53 1.67 5.65 -3.60
CA LYS A 53 2.83 4.94 -4.18
C LYS A 53 3.37 3.87 -3.23
N ALA A 54 3.56 4.19 -1.95
CA ALA A 54 4.02 3.25 -0.93
C ALA A 54 3.09 2.02 -0.85
N TYR A 55 1.79 2.25 -0.71
CA TYR A 55 0.81 1.15 -0.63
C TYR A 55 0.74 0.34 -1.93
N SER A 56 0.85 0.98 -3.09
CA SER A 56 0.87 0.29 -4.39
C SER A 56 2.11 -0.59 -4.54
N LYS A 57 3.28 -0.12 -4.10
CA LYS A 57 4.54 -0.89 -4.11
C LYS A 57 4.47 -2.09 -3.18
N ILE A 58 3.90 -1.93 -1.98
CA ILE A 58 3.67 -3.03 -1.04
C ILE A 58 2.68 -4.04 -1.61
N ALA A 59 1.56 -3.59 -2.19
CA ALA A 59 0.58 -4.47 -2.82
C ALA A 59 1.19 -5.27 -3.99
N LYS A 60 2.03 -4.62 -4.82
CA LYS A 60 2.77 -5.30 -5.89
C LYS A 60 3.70 -6.36 -5.31
N THR A 61 4.45 -6.02 -4.26
CA THR A 61 5.37 -6.95 -3.60
C THR A 61 4.61 -8.17 -3.06
N ILE A 62 3.46 -7.96 -2.40
CA ILE A 62 2.62 -9.06 -1.91
C ILE A 62 2.06 -9.93 -3.04
N HIS A 63 1.75 -9.33 -4.19
CA HIS A 63 1.35 -10.08 -5.36
C HIS A 63 2.51 -10.95 -5.89
N ASP A 64 3.73 -10.42 -5.94
CA ASP A 64 4.92 -11.17 -6.33
C ASP A 64 5.21 -12.31 -5.33
N ILE A 65 5.01 -12.09 -4.02
CA ILE A 65 5.08 -13.11 -2.97
C ILE A 65 4.08 -14.23 -3.23
N LYS A 66 2.81 -13.88 -3.47
CA LYS A 66 1.75 -14.84 -3.80
C LYS A 66 2.13 -15.69 -5.01
N ASN A 67 2.68 -15.09 -6.04
CA ASN A 67 3.11 -15.79 -7.24
C ASN A 67 4.22 -16.80 -6.89
N ASN A 68 5.26 -16.38 -6.15
CA ASN A 68 6.34 -17.28 -5.71
C ASN A 68 5.83 -18.49 -4.92
N TYR A 69 4.91 -18.30 -3.97
CA TYR A 69 4.30 -19.41 -3.24
C TYR A 69 3.42 -20.31 -4.13
N SER A 70 2.74 -19.73 -5.12
CA SER A 70 1.96 -20.50 -6.10
C SER A 70 2.87 -21.37 -6.99
N TYR A 71 4.04 -20.86 -7.37
CA TYR A 71 5.05 -21.62 -8.09
C TYR A 71 5.64 -22.74 -7.24
N ALA A 72 6.00 -22.45 -5.98
CA ALA A 72 6.50 -23.47 -5.06
C ALA A 72 5.49 -24.63 -4.88
N CYS A 73 4.20 -24.30 -4.76
CA CYS A 73 3.14 -25.31 -4.68
C CYS A 73 3.02 -26.12 -5.99
N GLY A 74 3.07 -25.44 -7.14
CA GLY A 74 3.02 -26.09 -8.46
C GLY A 74 4.20 -27.02 -8.74
N ASP A 75 5.40 -26.65 -8.32
CA ASP A 75 6.62 -27.46 -8.45
C ASP A 75 6.53 -28.74 -7.62
N ILE A 76 6.07 -28.66 -6.36
CA ILE A 76 5.84 -29.83 -5.50
C ILE A 76 4.80 -30.78 -6.11
N LEU A 77 3.80 -30.24 -6.81
CA LEU A 77 2.74 -30.98 -7.50
C LEU A 77 3.15 -31.52 -8.88
N GLY A 78 4.36 -31.20 -9.36
CA GLY A 78 4.87 -31.65 -10.66
C GLY A 78 4.23 -30.93 -11.86
N ASN A 79 3.70 -29.72 -11.65
CA ASN A 79 3.23 -28.87 -12.75
C ASN A 79 4.41 -28.12 -13.37
N GLU A 80 4.67 -28.33 -14.66
CA GLU A 80 5.60 -27.49 -15.42
C GLU A 80 5.05 -26.06 -15.51
N LEU A 81 5.50 -25.20 -14.61
CA LEU A 81 5.23 -23.78 -14.64
C LEU A 81 6.37 -23.06 -15.40
N PRO A 82 6.08 -21.96 -16.10
CA PRO A 82 7.09 -21.24 -16.86
C PRO A 82 8.23 -20.81 -15.93
N LEU A 83 9.48 -20.96 -16.39
CA LEU A 83 10.71 -20.49 -15.74
C LEU A 83 10.59 -19.00 -15.38
N GLN A 84 10.10 -18.71 -14.18
CA GLN A 84 10.24 -17.42 -13.54
C GLN A 84 11.41 -17.49 -12.56
N ASP A 85 12.02 -16.33 -12.32
CA ASP A 85 13.11 -16.11 -11.38
C ASP A 85 12.60 -16.38 -9.95
N TYR A 86 12.55 -17.67 -9.61
CA TYR A 86 11.99 -18.17 -8.37
C TYR A 86 12.87 -17.71 -7.22
N LYS A 87 12.26 -16.98 -6.28
CA LYS A 87 12.93 -16.54 -5.07
C LYS A 87 12.64 -17.51 -3.95
N THR A 88 13.69 -17.89 -3.23
CA THR A 88 13.56 -18.69 -2.02
C THR A 88 12.71 -17.93 -0.98
N PRO A 89 11.99 -18.63 -0.08
CA PRO A 89 11.21 -17.98 0.96
C PRO A 89 12.00 -16.98 1.83
N VAL A 90 13.31 -17.17 1.98
CA VAL A 90 14.21 -16.24 2.69
C VAL A 90 14.44 -14.96 1.87
N GLU A 91 14.76 -15.08 0.58
CA GLU A 91 14.90 -13.92 -0.31
C GLU A 91 13.59 -13.13 -0.44
N VAL A 92 12.47 -13.83 -0.39
CA VAL A 92 11.13 -13.25 -0.36
C VAL A 92 10.92 -12.41 0.92
N TYR A 93 11.32 -12.93 2.07
CA TYR A 93 11.27 -12.21 3.36
C TYR A 93 12.13 -10.94 3.34
N ASP A 94 13.38 -11.06 2.90
CA ASP A 94 14.31 -9.93 2.85
C ASP A 94 13.82 -8.83 1.90
N LEU A 95 13.30 -9.21 0.74
CA LEU A 95 12.71 -8.26 -0.22
C LEU A 95 11.51 -7.54 0.38
N PHE A 96 10.64 -8.26 1.09
CA PHE A 96 9.47 -7.66 1.75
C PHE A 96 9.87 -6.67 2.85
N ASN A 97 10.87 -7.01 3.67
CA ASN A 97 11.38 -6.14 4.73
C ASN A 97 12.08 -4.88 4.18
N ASN A 98 12.82 -5.01 3.09
CA ASN A 98 13.44 -3.86 2.45
C ASN A 98 12.38 -2.89 1.91
N VAL A 99 11.38 -3.41 1.19
CA VAL A 99 10.28 -2.58 0.67
C VAL A 99 9.46 -1.94 1.79
N SER A 100 9.19 -2.67 2.88
CA SER A 100 8.40 -2.12 3.98
C SER A 100 9.14 -1.07 4.79
N SER A 101 10.46 -1.23 4.99
CA SER A 101 11.28 -0.27 5.72
C SER A 101 11.51 1.04 4.95
N GLU A 102 11.72 0.97 3.64
CA GLU A 102 11.88 2.15 2.76
C GLU A 102 10.67 3.08 2.80
N ASP A 103 9.46 2.50 2.83
CA ASP A 103 8.21 3.22 2.71
C ASP A 103 7.47 3.43 4.04
N ALA A 104 8.05 2.98 5.17
CA ALA A 104 7.44 2.97 6.49
C ALA A 104 6.90 4.34 6.94
N LEU A 105 7.56 5.43 6.54
CA LEU A 105 7.19 6.81 6.88
C LEU A 105 5.82 7.24 6.32
N TYR A 106 5.35 6.58 5.26
CA TYR A 106 4.09 6.92 4.58
C TYR A 106 2.93 6.00 4.96
N LEU A 107 3.18 4.99 5.81
CA LEU A 107 2.21 3.98 6.22
C LEU A 107 1.51 4.38 7.52
N THR A 108 0.28 3.90 7.71
CA THR A 108 -0.36 4.07 9.01
C THR A 108 0.22 3.10 10.03
N LYS A 109 0.08 3.43 11.32
CA LYS A 109 0.49 2.53 12.42
C LYS A 109 -0.19 1.16 12.36
N ILE A 110 -1.42 1.10 11.86
CA ILE A 110 -2.17 -0.15 11.71
C ILE A 110 -1.52 -0.98 10.62
N THR A 111 -1.28 -0.39 9.45
CA THR A 111 -0.61 -1.05 8.32
C THR A 111 0.80 -1.53 8.68
N LEU A 112 1.56 -0.74 9.44
CA LEU A 112 2.89 -1.14 9.92
C LEU A 112 2.83 -2.39 10.80
N LYS A 113 1.81 -2.48 11.67
CA LYS A 113 1.59 -3.67 12.49
C LYS A 113 1.18 -4.86 11.63
N ASP A 114 0.25 -4.67 10.68
CA ASP A 114 -0.15 -5.72 9.75
C ASP A 114 1.07 -6.23 8.95
N ILE A 115 1.95 -5.34 8.48
CA ILE A 115 3.20 -5.69 7.78
C ILE A 115 4.12 -6.52 8.67
N ASP A 116 4.34 -6.13 9.92
CA ASP A 116 5.17 -6.89 10.86
C ASP A 116 4.60 -8.29 11.12
N ASP A 117 3.28 -8.39 11.30
CA ASP A 117 2.60 -9.67 11.46
C ASP A 117 2.69 -10.52 10.18
N PHE A 118 2.60 -9.92 9.00
CA PHE A 118 2.76 -10.62 7.71
C PHE A 118 4.21 -11.08 7.48
N ALA A 119 5.20 -10.25 7.82
CA ALA A 119 6.62 -10.59 7.74
C ALA A 119 6.94 -11.81 8.62
N LYS A 120 6.38 -11.89 9.83
CA LYS A 120 6.52 -13.07 10.71
C LYS A 120 5.94 -14.33 10.08
N LYS A 121 4.82 -14.23 9.36
CA LYS A 121 4.21 -15.38 8.66
C LYS A 121 5.10 -15.87 7.51
N ILE A 122 5.67 -14.94 6.71
CA ILE A 122 6.66 -15.30 5.67
C ILE A 122 7.86 -16.00 6.30
N TYR A 123 8.41 -15.43 7.37
CA TYR A 123 9.55 -16.01 8.08
C TYR A 123 9.24 -17.43 8.62
N TRP A 124 8.07 -17.62 9.22
CA TRP A 124 7.66 -18.96 9.68
C TRP A 124 7.57 -19.94 8.53
N SER A 125 6.95 -19.56 7.42
CA SER A 125 6.86 -20.38 6.21
C SER A 125 8.24 -20.73 5.63
N ALA A 126 9.18 -19.77 5.64
CA ALA A 126 10.56 -20.00 5.23
C ALA A 126 11.29 -20.97 6.17
N SER A 127 11.11 -20.84 7.48
CA SER A 127 11.76 -21.70 8.47
C SER A 127 11.29 -23.16 8.40
N LEU A 128 10.03 -23.40 8.01
CA LEU A 128 9.49 -24.73 7.73
C LEU A 128 10.16 -25.38 6.51
N THR A 129 10.45 -24.57 5.49
CA THR A 129 11.09 -25.03 4.24
C THR A 129 12.59 -25.33 4.43
N ASN A 130 13.30 -24.58 5.28
CA ASN A 130 14.72 -24.85 5.56
C ASN A 130 14.92 -26.11 6.45
N LYS A 131 13.97 -26.39 7.35
CA LYS A 131 14.03 -27.60 8.19
C LYS A 131 13.92 -28.89 7.38
N THR A 132 13.20 -28.88 6.26
CA THR A 132 13.08 -30.04 5.37
C THR A 132 14.37 -30.40 4.61
N GLU A 133 15.33 -29.49 4.47
CA GLU A 133 16.62 -29.80 3.83
C GLU A 133 17.62 -30.44 4.79
N THR A 134 17.43 -30.29 6.12
CA THR A 134 18.43 -30.68 7.13
C THR A 134 18.04 -31.94 7.90
N ASP A 135 16.74 -32.18 8.11
CA ASP A 135 16.21 -33.40 8.73
C ASP A 135 15.55 -34.29 7.67
N GLN A 136 16.10 -35.49 7.44
CA GLN A 136 15.58 -36.49 6.50
C GLN A 136 14.22 -37.11 6.90
N ASP A 137 13.52 -36.58 7.92
CA ASP A 137 12.26 -37.14 8.41
C ASP A 137 11.06 -36.18 8.27
N LEU A 138 10.20 -36.51 7.30
CA LEU A 138 8.73 -36.48 7.38
C LEU A 138 8.02 -35.16 7.75
N ILE A 139 8.31 -34.04 7.08
CA ILE A 139 7.21 -33.12 6.75
C ILE A 139 6.53 -33.70 5.51
N LYS A 140 5.24 -34.07 5.64
CA LYS A 140 4.49 -34.60 4.50
C LYS A 140 4.41 -33.49 3.45
N ARG A 141 4.57 -33.83 2.16
CA ARG A 141 4.34 -32.87 1.06
C ARG A 141 3.01 -32.12 1.21
N GLU A 142 2.01 -32.79 1.76
CA GLU A 142 0.69 -32.24 2.08
C GLU A 142 0.74 -31.07 3.08
N ASP A 143 1.59 -31.14 4.11
CA ASP A 143 1.74 -30.07 5.11
C ASP A 143 2.44 -28.83 4.52
N LEU A 144 3.42 -29.06 3.64
CA LEU A 144 4.11 -28.01 2.88
C LEU A 144 3.17 -27.30 1.90
N ILE A 145 2.37 -28.06 1.14
CA ILE A 145 1.35 -27.52 0.25
C ILE A 145 0.32 -26.71 1.04
N GLY A 146 -0.19 -27.25 2.16
CA GLY A 146 -1.15 -26.55 3.01
C GLY A 146 -0.62 -25.20 3.52
N ASN A 147 0.64 -25.16 3.94
CA ASN A 147 1.29 -23.92 4.38
C ASN A 147 1.45 -22.89 3.23
N TYR A 148 1.77 -23.34 2.01
CA TYR A 148 1.83 -22.45 0.86
C TYR A 148 0.45 -21.94 0.43
N GLU A 149 -0.59 -22.78 0.48
CA GLU A 149 -1.98 -22.36 0.26
C GLU A 149 -2.46 -21.35 1.31
N GLU A 150 -2.11 -21.55 2.58
CA GLU A 150 -2.40 -20.60 3.66
C GLU A 150 -1.71 -19.24 3.39
N MET A 151 -0.44 -19.25 3.01
CA MET A 151 0.29 -18.02 2.65
C MET A 151 -0.32 -17.31 1.44
N ILE A 152 -0.78 -18.04 0.43
CA ILE A 152 -1.50 -17.48 -0.72
C ILE A 152 -2.80 -16.80 -0.27
N SER A 153 -3.55 -17.44 0.64
CA SER A 153 -4.78 -16.88 1.21
C SER A 153 -4.50 -15.60 2.02
N GLU A 154 -3.46 -15.62 2.85
CA GLU A 154 -3.02 -14.47 3.64
C GLU A 154 -2.61 -13.28 2.74
N CYS A 155 -1.96 -13.53 1.61
CA CYS A 155 -1.67 -12.50 0.61
C CYS A 155 -2.96 -11.83 0.09
N ASP A 156 -4.00 -12.61 -0.22
CA ASP A 156 -5.27 -12.09 -0.73
C ASP A 156 -6.02 -11.27 0.34
N VAL A 157 -5.99 -11.73 1.60
CA VAL A 157 -6.53 -11.00 2.75
C VAL A 157 -5.79 -9.67 2.92
N PHE A 158 -4.46 -9.68 2.84
CA PHE A 158 -3.65 -8.47 2.99
C PHE A 158 -3.88 -7.46 1.87
N ILE A 159 -3.93 -7.91 0.61
CA ILE A 159 -4.26 -7.04 -0.53
C ILE A 159 -5.64 -6.40 -0.34
N SER A 160 -6.62 -7.16 0.15
CA SER A 160 -7.96 -6.65 0.43
C SER A 160 -7.96 -5.59 1.55
N LYS A 161 -7.16 -5.78 2.61
CA LYS A 161 -6.97 -4.76 3.67
C LYS A 161 -6.36 -3.48 3.10
N LEU A 162 -5.31 -3.58 2.28
CA LEU A 162 -4.67 -2.42 1.64
C LEU A 162 -5.64 -1.66 0.72
N GLN A 163 -6.44 -2.37 -0.09
CA GLN A 163 -7.45 -1.76 -0.96
C GLN A 163 -8.50 -0.99 -0.16
N LYS A 164 -8.97 -1.55 0.95
CA LYS A 164 -9.93 -0.91 1.85
C LYS A 164 -9.38 0.35 2.50
N GLU A 165 -8.11 0.34 2.93
CA GLU A 165 -7.46 1.53 3.49
C GLU A 165 -7.28 2.65 2.46
N LEU A 166 -7.01 2.30 1.21
CA LEU A 166 -6.93 3.27 0.11
C LEU A 166 -8.29 3.71 -0.43
N LYS A 167 -9.40 3.13 0.06
CA LYS A 167 -10.75 3.33 -0.49
C LYS A 167 -10.83 3.06 -2.00
N ILE A 168 -10.04 2.11 -2.48
CA ILE A 168 -10.09 1.64 -3.87
C ILE A 168 -11.07 0.48 -3.88
N ASP A 169 -12.34 0.78 -4.10
CA ASP A 169 -13.37 -0.24 -4.22
C ASP A 169 -13.17 -1.03 -5.53
N LYS A 170 -12.59 -2.23 -5.39
CA LYS A 170 -12.50 -3.33 -6.38
C LYS A 170 -11.79 -3.04 -7.71
N LEU A 171 -10.52 -3.44 -7.77
CA LEU A 171 -9.88 -3.99 -8.99
C LEU A 171 -10.21 -5.49 -9.19
N HIS A 172 -11.16 -6.02 -8.43
CA HIS A 172 -11.37 -7.45 -8.18
C HIS A 172 -12.41 -8.10 -9.10
N GLU A 173 -12.43 -7.71 -10.38
CA GLU A 173 -13.21 -8.42 -11.42
C GLU A 173 -12.32 -9.31 -12.31
N SER A 174 -10.99 -9.12 -12.27
CA SER A 174 -10.04 -9.94 -13.06
C SER A 174 -9.53 -11.21 -12.37
N ASN A 175 -9.64 -11.32 -11.03
CA ASN A 175 -9.11 -12.48 -10.28
C ASN A 175 -10.12 -13.63 -10.10
N LYS A 176 -11.42 -13.35 -10.21
CA LYS A 176 -12.44 -14.42 -10.25
C LYS A 176 -12.28 -15.29 -11.48
N THR A 177 -11.98 -14.68 -12.62
CA THR A 177 -11.75 -15.39 -13.88
C THR A 177 -10.52 -16.28 -13.79
N PHE A 178 -9.44 -15.86 -13.14
CA PHE A 178 -8.25 -16.71 -13.00
C PHE A 178 -8.50 -17.92 -12.08
N LEU A 179 -9.17 -17.73 -10.94
CA LEU A 179 -9.54 -18.83 -10.01
C LEU A 179 -10.61 -19.77 -10.57
N GLU A 180 -11.55 -19.27 -11.38
CA GLU A 180 -12.51 -20.09 -12.11
C GLU A 180 -11.86 -20.82 -13.29
N THR A 181 -10.88 -20.20 -13.96
CA THR A 181 -10.13 -20.84 -15.06
C THR A 181 -9.23 -21.95 -14.52
N THR A 182 -8.56 -21.74 -13.39
CA THR A 182 -7.77 -22.80 -12.73
C THR A 182 -8.67 -23.91 -12.18
N LYS A 183 -9.78 -23.61 -11.49
CA LYS A 183 -10.75 -24.64 -11.04
C LYS A 183 -11.34 -25.46 -12.21
N ASN A 184 -11.64 -24.82 -13.34
CA ASN A 184 -12.16 -25.51 -14.53
C ASN A 184 -11.09 -26.36 -15.23
N LEU A 185 -9.80 -25.97 -15.16
CA LEU A 185 -8.68 -26.81 -15.61
C LEU A 185 -8.46 -28.03 -14.71
N PHE A 186 -8.67 -27.89 -13.39
CA PHE A 186 -8.58 -29.01 -12.45
C PHE A 186 -9.75 -30.01 -12.59
N ASN A 187 -10.97 -29.56 -12.86
CA ASN A 187 -12.12 -30.46 -13.03
C ASN A 187 -12.15 -31.19 -14.38
N LYS A 188 -11.54 -30.64 -15.44
CA LYS A 188 -11.47 -31.32 -16.75
C LYS A 188 -10.47 -32.48 -16.82
N LYS A 189 -9.48 -32.54 -15.92
CA LYS A 189 -8.51 -33.65 -15.85
C LYS A 189 -9.00 -34.88 -15.07
N ASN A 190 -10.11 -34.77 -14.33
CA ASN A 190 -10.73 -35.90 -13.61
C ASN A 190 -11.89 -36.57 -14.37
N ILE A 191 -12.11 -36.21 -15.63
CA ILE A 191 -13.10 -36.84 -16.50
C ILE A 191 -12.49 -37.04 -17.89
N ALA A 192 -11.55 -37.97 -17.99
CA ALA A 192 -11.31 -38.72 -19.22
C ALA A 192 -10.87 -40.14 -18.80
N PRO A 193 -11.49 -41.19 -19.38
CA PRO A 193 -11.22 -42.58 -19.01
C PRO A 193 -9.80 -43.04 -19.31
#